data_AF-A0A2Z4IPF8-F1
#
_entry.id   AF-A0A2Z4IPF8-F1
#
_cell.length_a   1.000
_cell.length_b   1.000
_cell.length_c   1.000
_cell.angle_alpha   90.00
_cell.angle_beta   90.00
_cell.angle_gamma   90.00
#
_symmetry.space_group_name_H-M   'P 1'
#
loop_
_entity.id
_entity.type
_entity.pdbx_description
1 polymer ?
#
loop_
_entity_poly.entity_id
_entity_poly.type
_entity_poly.pdbx_seq_one_letter_code
_entity_poly.pdbx_strand_id
1 'polypeptide(L)'
;MVLGLIWYFIVGIWNYRKLCIFFTTKLNQLMRKFLTIGFLAVGMYSCQEEEAIRPVISEDSTEKETVWESQTKSTSYTAFPFLKRDSYMQYPGALITLESVMTQDFNYVFNYTYNEVDVVSSLEGADPASKTLIPSYASFADFENASLYLNPNPSVSVREDTVYHEQWVKPIYSMDHLYTALGGNAHILNAEVAGEIAYGKKDGKSRGMVYMEAIFYSYDLEIPAGSSLIEESADDGAFEEGTPVYVSKINMGRMAVVFFESASPYEEVEAALTTLIDGEGITEEQLELLENTKYIVSVSRGWNGLEIPVSIEGTNDFGHLERMLEAEGEDQVYGEGKYGAIISYELRHIDTNELAEVTFMAEYEVPKVVE
;
A
#
# COMPACT_ATOMS: atom_id res chain seq x y z
N MET A 1 -23.92 39.02 74.81
CA MET A 1 -22.49 39.23 74.50
C MET A 1 -22.38 39.28 72.98
N VAL A 2 -22.57 40.43 72.36
CA VAL A 2 -21.59 41.50 72.09
C VAL A 2 -20.56 41.09 71.02
N LEU A 3 -20.78 41.65 69.81
CA LEU A 3 -19.85 42.18 68.78
C LEU A 3 -18.81 41.22 68.14
N GLY A 4 -18.51 41.27 66.83
CA GLY A 4 -18.82 42.26 65.81
C GLY A 4 -18.30 41.85 64.42
N LEU A 5 -18.70 42.66 63.42
CA LEU A 5 -18.31 42.64 62.00
C LEU A 5 -16.79 42.73 61.78
N ILE A 6 -16.32 42.29 60.60
CA ILE A 6 -15.48 43.09 59.68
C ILE A 6 -15.50 42.47 58.27
N TRP A 7 -15.80 43.32 57.28
CA TRP A 7 -15.62 43.16 55.83
C TRP A 7 -14.17 43.49 55.44
N TYR A 8 -13.59 42.84 54.43
CA TYR A 8 -12.61 43.48 53.54
C TYR A 8 -12.52 42.81 52.15
N PHE A 9 -12.62 43.66 51.13
CA PHE A 9 -12.33 43.46 49.70
C PHE A 9 -10.83 43.21 49.46
N ILE A 10 -10.47 42.30 48.54
CA ILE A 10 -9.24 42.40 47.73
C ILE A 10 -9.52 41.96 46.28
N VAL A 11 -9.08 42.85 45.40
CA VAL A 11 -8.98 42.85 43.93
C VAL A 11 -7.83 41.93 43.46
N GLY A 12 -7.92 41.31 42.27
CA GLY A 12 -6.70 40.95 41.55
C GLY A 12 -6.80 39.92 40.42
N ILE A 13 -6.91 40.41 39.19
CA ILE A 13 -6.18 39.93 37.98
C ILE A 13 -6.44 38.47 37.56
N TRP A 14 -7.35 38.27 36.60
CA TRP A 14 -7.26 37.15 35.67
C TRP A 14 -6.88 37.68 34.28
N ASN A 15 -5.64 37.35 33.91
CA ASN A 15 -4.93 37.86 32.76
C ASN A 15 -5.16 36.93 31.56
N TYR A 16 -5.28 37.53 30.38
CA TYR A 16 -5.31 36.89 29.07
C TYR A 16 -4.20 35.85 28.91
N ARG A 17 -4.55 34.56 28.83
CA ARG A 17 -3.62 33.49 28.39
C ARG A 17 -4.37 32.24 27.92
N LYS A 18 -5.16 32.38 26.85
CA LYS A 18 -5.68 31.23 26.07
C LYS A 18 -5.82 31.64 24.61
N LEU A 19 -4.70 31.93 23.95
CA LEU A 19 -4.64 32.01 22.48
C LEU A 19 -3.17 32.02 22.02
N CYS A 20 -2.39 30.97 22.32
CA CYS A 20 -1.06 30.77 21.70
C CYS A 20 -0.42 29.39 21.95
N ILE A 21 -1.16 28.37 22.40
CA ILE A 21 -0.57 27.05 22.75
C ILE A 21 -1.03 25.92 21.81
N PHE A 22 -1.94 26.20 20.85
CA PHE A 22 -2.47 25.15 19.97
C PHE A 22 -1.65 24.90 18.69
N PHE A 23 -0.64 25.71 18.38
CA PHE A 23 0.13 25.58 17.13
C PHE A 23 1.52 24.93 17.29
N THR A 24 2.00 24.69 18.51
CA THR A 24 3.38 24.20 18.75
C THR A 24 3.49 22.72 19.12
N THR A 25 2.38 22.02 19.36
CA THR A 25 2.37 20.58 19.66
C THR A 25 2.26 19.70 18.42
N LYS A 26 1.52 20.12 17.37
CA LYS A 26 1.43 19.35 16.11
C LYS A 26 2.79 19.27 15.37
N LEU A 27 3.58 20.34 15.39
CA LEU A 27 4.89 20.38 14.72
C LEU A 27 5.97 19.52 15.41
N ASN A 28 5.82 19.20 16.70
CA ASN A 28 6.80 18.43 17.47
C ASN A 28 6.60 16.91 17.38
N GLN A 29 5.44 16.43 16.91
CA GLN A 29 5.22 15.00 16.65
C GLN A 29 5.76 14.56 15.29
N LEU A 30 5.84 15.46 14.31
CA LEU A 30 6.43 15.16 12.99
C LEU A 30 7.94 14.90 13.08
N MET A 31 8.66 15.67 13.91
CA MET A 31 10.14 15.56 14.02
C MET A 31 10.66 14.34 14.80
N ARG A 32 9.81 13.60 15.51
CA ARG A 32 10.26 12.38 16.23
C ARG A 32 10.26 11.11 15.37
N LYS A 33 9.79 11.18 14.12
CA LYS A 33 9.65 10.01 13.23
C LYS A 33 10.93 9.59 12.48
N PHE A 34 12.06 10.28 12.66
CA PHE A 34 13.24 10.12 11.78
C PHE A 34 14.51 9.54 12.41
N LEU A 35 14.44 8.85 13.55
CA LEU A 35 15.65 8.28 14.12
C LEU A 35 15.49 6.88 14.74
N THR A 36 15.32 5.88 13.88
CA THR A 36 15.80 4.52 14.17
C THR A 36 16.34 3.85 12.91
N ILE A 37 17.66 3.70 12.85
CA ILE A 37 18.39 2.92 11.84
C ILE A 37 18.53 1.49 12.37
N GLY A 38 18.29 0.47 11.53
CA GLY A 38 18.83 -0.87 11.78
C GLY A 38 18.27 -2.03 10.96
N PHE A 39 18.69 -2.15 9.69
CA PHE A 39 18.94 -3.37 8.88
C PHE A 39 18.12 -4.65 9.16
N LEU A 40 17.37 -5.15 8.16
CA LEU A 40 17.80 -6.13 7.14
C LEU A 40 16.55 -6.76 6.47
N ALA A 41 16.09 -6.18 5.35
CA ALA A 41 15.25 -6.88 4.39
C ALA A 41 15.75 -6.49 3.00
N VAL A 42 16.55 -7.38 2.42
CA VAL A 42 16.97 -7.29 1.02
C VAL A 42 15.80 -7.84 0.19
N GLY A 43 14.85 -6.97 -0.12
CA GLY A 43 13.89 -7.14 -1.20
C GLY A 43 14.29 -6.17 -2.30
N MET A 44 15.05 -6.65 -3.27
CA MET A 44 15.58 -5.85 -4.37
C MET A 44 14.44 -5.48 -5.32
N TYR A 45 13.86 -4.29 -5.18
CA TYR A 45 13.39 -3.61 -6.38
C TYR A 45 14.62 -3.14 -7.13
N SER A 46 14.73 -3.56 -8.38
CA SER A 46 15.61 -2.92 -9.35
C SER A 46 15.19 -1.45 -9.43
N CYS A 47 15.85 -0.56 -8.69
CA CYS A 47 15.88 0.86 -8.97
C CYS A 47 16.58 1.05 -10.32
N GLN A 48 15.85 0.87 -11.41
CA GLN A 48 16.15 1.64 -12.61
C GLN A 48 15.67 3.05 -12.31
N GLU A 49 16.60 3.99 -12.16
CA GLU A 49 16.31 5.42 -12.15
C GLU A 49 15.44 5.74 -13.36
N GLU A 50 14.19 6.08 -13.08
CA GLU A 50 13.27 6.62 -14.06
C GLU A 50 13.72 8.08 -14.26
N GLU A 51 14.64 8.30 -15.21
CA GLU A 51 14.96 9.67 -15.61
C GLU A 51 13.69 10.27 -16.24
N ALA A 52 12.97 11.06 -15.46
CA ALA A 52 12.04 12.04 -16.00
C ALA A 52 12.83 12.88 -17.01
N ILE A 53 12.50 12.71 -18.30
CA ILE A 53 13.19 13.40 -19.39
C ILE A 53 12.93 14.89 -19.19
N ARG A 54 13.96 15.62 -18.73
CA ARG A 54 13.88 17.06 -18.46
C ARG A 54 13.75 17.84 -19.77
N PRO A 55 12.65 18.57 -20.01
CA PRO A 55 12.70 19.63 -21.00
C PRO A 55 13.46 20.82 -20.40
N VAL A 56 14.66 21.09 -20.90
CA VAL A 56 15.34 22.37 -20.65
C VAL A 56 14.51 23.46 -21.33
N ILE A 57 13.98 24.39 -20.55
CA ILE A 57 13.23 25.53 -21.08
C ILE A 57 14.26 26.61 -21.43
N SER A 58 14.75 26.63 -22.67
CA SER A 58 15.38 27.84 -23.22
C SER A 58 14.30 28.77 -23.77
N GLU A 59 14.34 30.04 -23.35
CA GLU A 59 13.58 31.14 -23.95
C GLU A 59 14.12 31.46 -25.35
N ASP A 60 13.83 30.62 -26.35
CA ASP A 60 13.91 31.05 -27.75
C ASP A 60 12.88 30.31 -28.62
N SER A 61 12.43 31.02 -29.64
CA SER A 61 11.18 30.86 -30.39
C SER A 61 11.08 29.68 -31.39
N THR A 62 11.58 28.49 -31.04
CA THR A 62 11.28 27.27 -31.82
C THR A 62 9.94 26.68 -31.37
N GLU A 63 9.03 26.41 -32.32
CA GLU A 63 7.79 25.66 -32.06
C GLU A 63 8.17 24.28 -31.52
N LYS A 64 8.06 24.11 -30.20
CA LYS A 64 8.29 22.82 -29.54
C LYS A 64 7.17 21.87 -29.96
N GLU A 65 7.51 20.80 -30.64
CA GLU A 65 6.58 19.73 -31.02
C GLU A 65 6.65 18.61 -29.98
N THR A 66 5.50 18.11 -29.54
CA THR A 66 5.43 16.91 -28.69
C THR A 66 5.23 15.68 -29.58
N VAL A 67 6.28 14.87 -29.69
CA VAL A 67 6.25 13.58 -30.38
C VAL A 67 6.02 12.46 -29.36
N TRP A 68 5.33 11.40 -29.75
CA TRP A 68 5.09 10.24 -28.89
C TRP A 68 6.00 9.09 -29.32
N GLU A 69 6.80 8.57 -28.38
CA GLU A 69 7.77 7.50 -28.63
C GLU A 69 7.32 6.22 -27.91
N SER A 70 7.33 5.10 -28.64
CA SER A 70 7.02 3.79 -28.07
C SER A 70 8.16 3.31 -27.17
N GLN A 71 7.81 2.80 -26.00
CA GLN A 71 8.71 2.18 -25.04
C GLN A 71 8.17 0.81 -24.63
N THR A 72 9.09 -0.10 -24.32
CA THR A 72 8.79 -1.39 -23.69
C THR A 72 9.46 -1.41 -22.33
N LYS A 73 8.71 -1.70 -21.27
CA LYS A 73 9.22 -1.86 -19.90
C LYS A 73 8.83 -3.22 -19.37
N SER A 74 9.75 -3.85 -18.66
CA SER A 74 9.51 -5.09 -17.93
C SER A 74 9.91 -4.93 -16.48
N THR A 75 9.06 -5.38 -15.56
CA THR A 75 9.31 -5.33 -14.11
C THR A 75 9.01 -6.70 -13.51
N SER A 76 9.94 -7.21 -12.71
CA SER A 76 9.78 -8.46 -11.97
C SER A 76 9.32 -8.21 -10.54
N TYR A 77 8.45 -9.08 -10.04
CA TYR A 77 7.92 -9.05 -8.69
C TYR A 77 8.04 -10.42 -8.03
N THR A 78 8.39 -10.41 -6.75
CA THR A 78 8.40 -11.58 -5.87
C THR A 78 7.42 -11.45 -4.70
N ALA A 79 7.04 -10.21 -4.38
CA ALA A 79 5.91 -9.88 -3.54
C ALA A 79 4.82 -9.29 -4.44
N PHE A 80 3.64 -9.91 -4.40
CA PHE A 80 2.52 -9.55 -5.25
C PHE A 80 1.53 -8.74 -4.45
N PRO A 81 1.29 -7.46 -4.82
CA PRO A 81 0.32 -6.65 -4.12
C PRO A 81 -1.09 -7.12 -4.48
N PHE A 82 -1.98 -7.02 -3.49
CA PHE A 82 -3.42 -7.26 -3.56
C PHE A 82 -3.86 -8.71 -3.84
N LEU A 83 -4.81 -9.19 -3.04
CA LEU A 83 -5.58 -10.38 -3.34
C LEU A 83 -6.93 -9.96 -3.95
N LYS A 84 -7.40 -10.68 -4.97
CA LYS A 84 -8.75 -10.48 -5.52
C LYS A 84 -9.79 -10.72 -4.41
N ARG A 85 -10.83 -9.87 -4.36
CA ARG A 85 -11.87 -9.81 -3.29
C ARG A 85 -12.54 -11.16 -2.96
N ASP A 86 -12.60 -12.06 -3.92
CA ASP A 86 -13.25 -13.37 -3.83
C ASP A 86 -12.26 -14.56 -3.80
N SER A 87 -10.95 -14.29 -3.68
CA SER A 87 -9.99 -15.38 -3.66
C SER A 87 -9.94 -16.05 -2.29
N TYR A 88 -10.23 -17.35 -2.26
CA TYR A 88 -10.00 -18.26 -1.13
C TYR A 88 -8.51 -18.44 -0.74
N MET A 89 -7.52 -17.76 -1.38
CA MET A 89 -6.08 -18.00 -1.22
C MET A 89 -5.47 -17.13 -0.11
N GLN A 90 -6.32 -16.44 0.63
CA GLN A 90 -5.98 -15.52 1.72
C GLN A 90 -5.49 -16.30 2.97
N TYR A 91 -4.60 -17.28 2.79
CA TYR A 91 -3.97 -18.01 3.89
C TYR A 91 -2.58 -18.55 3.48
N PRO A 92 -1.61 -18.59 4.41
CA PRO A 92 -0.32 -19.21 4.15
C PRO A 92 -0.48 -20.71 3.88
N GLY A 93 0.14 -21.18 2.80
CA GLY A 93 0.10 -22.58 2.34
C GLY A 93 -0.92 -22.85 1.25
N ALA A 94 -1.72 -21.86 0.83
CA ALA A 94 -2.62 -22.02 -0.31
C ALA A 94 -1.83 -22.36 -1.59
N LEU A 95 -2.22 -23.46 -2.27
CA LEU A 95 -1.61 -23.89 -3.54
C LEU A 95 -2.34 -23.29 -4.75
N ILE A 96 -1.57 -22.64 -5.62
CA ILE A 96 -2.03 -22.05 -6.89
C ILE A 96 -1.03 -22.33 -8.02
N THR A 97 -1.39 -21.95 -9.24
CA THR A 97 -0.46 -21.93 -10.38
C THR A 97 0.14 -20.54 -10.55
N LEU A 98 1.45 -20.44 -10.82
CA LEU A 98 2.16 -19.18 -11.02
C LEU A 98 1.57 -18.39 -12.19
N GLU A 99 1.14 -19.07 -13.24
CA GLU A 99 0.54 -18.46 -14.44
C GLU A 99 -0.79 -17.76 -14.11
N SER A 100 -1.55 -18.28 -13.15
CA SER A 100 -2.81 -17.68 -12.73
C SER A 100 -2.64 -16.37 -11.94
N VAL A 101 -1.41 -16.07 -11.48
CA VAL A 101 -1.05 -14.77 -10.90
C VAL A 101 -1.02 -13.71 -12.00
N MET A 102 -0.48 -14.05 -13.17
CA MET A 102 -0.41 -13.13 -14.32
C MET A 102 -1.80 -12.78 -14.86
N THR A 103 -2.72 -13.75 -14.87
CA THR A 103 -4.11 -13.53 -15.31
C THR A 103 -5.04 -13.05 -14.19
N GLN A 104 -4.55 -13.01 -12.95
CA GLN A 104 -5.33 -12.71 -11.74
C GLN A 104 -6.57 -13.63 -11.53
N ASP A 105 -6.56 -14.82 -12.11
CA ASP A 105 -7.61 -15.81 -11.92
C ASP A 105 -7.37 -16.65 -10.65
N PHE A 106 -6.11 -16.77 -10.23
CA PHE A 106 -5.70 -17.47 -9.01
C PHE A 106 -6.26 -18.89 -8.91
N ASN A 107 -5.95 -19.69 -9.94
CA ASN A 107 -6.42 -21.06 -10.09
C ASN A 107 -5.79 -21.94 -9.01
N TYR A 108 -6.63 -22.48 -8.12
CA TYR A 108 -6.20 -23.41 -7.10
C TYR A 108 -5.75 -24.72 -7.69
N VAL A 109 -4.73 -25.28 -7.06
CA VAL A 109 -4.41 -26.68 -7.24
C VAL A 109 -5.15 -27.48 -6.17
N PHE A 110 -6.11 -28.30 -6.61
CA PHE A 110 -6.92 -29.15 -5.73
C PHE A 110 -6.34 -30.58 -5.65
N ASN A 111 -6.90 -31.39 -4.76
CA ASN A 111 -6.63 -32.84 -4.58
C ASN A 111 -5.29 -33.21 -3.92
N TYR A 112 -4.77 -32.36 -3.03
CA TYR A 112 -3.61 -32.68 -2.20
C TYR A 112 -3.96 -32.74 -0.72
N THR A 113 -3.30 -33.67 -0.03
CA THR A 113 -3.27 -33.70 1.43
C THR A 113 -2.09 -32.87 1.89
N TYR A 114 -2.33 -31.88 2.75
CA TYR A 114 -1.28 -31.06 3.31
C TYR A 114 -0.67 -31.73 4.55
N ASN A 115 0.65 -31.61 4.70
CA ASN A 115 1.29 -31.82 5.99
C ASN A 115 0.93 -30.67 6.95
N GLU A 116 1.10 -30.91 8.25
CA GLU A 116 1.11 -29.83 9.22
C GLU A 116 2.30 -28.90 8.97
N VAL A 117 2.04 -27.59 9.06
CA VAL A 117 3.03 -26.53 8.93
C VAL A 117 2.91 -25.57 10.10
N ASP A 118 3.99 -24.87 10.40
CA ASP A 118 3.97 -23.78 11.35
C ASP A 118 3.68 -22.47 10.61
N VAL A 119 2.70 -21.72 11.11
CA VAL A 119 2.47 -20.33 10.68
C VAL A 119 2.87 -19.41 11.81
N VAL A 120 3.73 -18.43 11.52
CA VAL A 120 4.32 -17.52 12.49
C VAL A 120 3.88 -16.10 12.17
N SER A 121 3.38 -15.38 13.17
CA SER A 121 3.07 -13.96 13.08
C SER A 121 4.29 -13.13 13.47
N SER A 122 4.60 -12.11 12.68
CA SER A 122 5.63 -11.12 13.03
C SER A 122 5.09 -10.01 13.96
N LEU A 123 3.80 -10.03 14.29
CA LEU A 123 3.20 -8.98 15.12
C LEU A 123 3.71 -9.07 16.56
N GLU A 124 4.32 -7.98 17.04
CA GLU A 124 4.71 -7.87 18.44
C GLU A 124 3.49 -7.99 19.36
N GLY A 125 3.56 -8.88 20.35
CA GLY A 125 2.46 -9.10 21.31
C GLY A 125 1.33 -10.00 20.80
N ALA A 126 1.45 -10.61 19.61
CA ALA A 126 0.55 -11.69 19.19
C ALA A 126 0.58 -12.85 20.21
N ASP A 127 -0.60 -13.32 20.62
CA ASP A 127 -0.74 -14.47 21.52
C ASP A 127 -1.94 -15.33 21.09
N PRO A 128 -1.72 -16.49 20.45
CA PRO A 128 -0.41 -17.10 20.16
C PRO A 128 0.35 -16.36 19.04
N ALA A 129 1.68 -16.32 19.11
CA ALA A 129 2.53 -15.78 18.04
C ALA A 129 2.78 -16.77 16.89
N SER A 130 2.60 -18.06 17.14
CA SER A 130 2.72 -19.10 16.12
C SER A 130 1.72 -20.22 16.37
N LYS A 131 1.38 -20.97 15.31
CA LYS A 131 0.48 -22.12 15.39
C LYS A 131 0.83 -23.16 14.34
N THR A 132 0.99 -24.40 14.78
CA THR A 132 1.01 -25.57 13.89
C THR A 132 -0.41 -25.85 13.40
N LEU A 133 -0.61 -25.92 12.08
CA LEU A 133 -1.91 -26.15 11.47
C LEU A 133 -1.80 -26.91 10.14
N ILE A 134 -2.90 -27.52 9.72
CA ILE A 134 -3.07 -27.98 8.34
C ILE A 134 -3.53 -26.77 7.51
N PRO A 135 -2.80 -26.36 6.46
CA PRO A 135 -3.14 -25.22 5.62
C PRO A 135 -4.60 -25.24 5.15
N SER A 136 -5.37 -24.25 5.60
CA SER A 136 -6.68 -23.94 5.08
C SER A 136 -7.07 -22.53 5.50
N TYR A 137 -7.97 -21.90 4.73
CA TYR A 137 -8.52 -20.59 5.09
C TYR A 137 -9.12 -20.59 6.50
N ALA A 138 -9.89 -21.62 6.86
CA ALA A 138 -10.53 -21.71 8.17
C ALA A 138 -9.50 -21.81 9.31
N SER A 139 -8.50 -22.67 9.16
CA SER A 139 -7.45 -22.84 10.18
C SER A 139 -6.62 -21.57 10.39
N PHE A 140 -6.35 -20.84 9.30
CA PHE A 140 -5.66 -19.56 9.36
C PHE A 140 -6.52 -18.45 9.98
N ALA A 141 -7.79 -18.33 9.58
CA ALA A 141 -8.72 -17.37 10.18
C ALA A 141 -8.91 -17.62 11.68
N ASP A 142 -8.96 -18.88 12.12
CA ASP A 142 -9.00 -19.24 13.55
C ASP A 142 -7.72 -18.83 14.28
N PHE A 143 -6.55 -18.96 13.64
CA PHE A 143 -5.27 -18.52 14.19
C PHE A 143 -5.23 -17.00 14.34
N GLU A 144 -5.47 -16.27 13.25
CA GLU A 144 -5.51 -14.80 13.25
C GLU A 144 -6.49 -14.25 14.30
N ASN A 145 -7.69 -14.85 14.39
CA ASN A 145 -8.69 -14.47 15.39
C ASN A 145 -8.19 -14.66 16.82
N ALA A 146 -7.53 -15.79 17.10
CA ALA A 146 -6.95 -16.04 18.41
C ALA A 146 -5.84 -15.03 18.73
N SER A 147 -4.91 -14.80 17.79
CA SER A 147 -3.73 -13.96 17.97
C SER A 147 -4.03 -12.47 18.15
N LEU A 148 -5.09 -11.98 17.51
CA LEU A 148 -5.39 -10.54 17.41
C LEU A 148 -6.64 -10.11 18.17
N TYR A 149 -7.77 -10.75 17.86
CA TYR A 149 -9.10 -10.27 18.24
C TYR A 149 -9.55 -10.82 19.60
N LEU A 150 -9.15 -12.05 19.91
CA LEU A 150 -9.42 -12.70 21.19
C LEU A 150 -8.26 -12.56 22.19
N ASN A 151 -7.12 -12.03 21.75
CA ASN A 151 -5.97 -11.76 22.60
C ASN A 151 -6.35 -10.73 23.69
N PRO A 152 -6.25 -11.09 24.99
CA PRO A 152 -6.63 -10.20 26.10
C PRO A 152 -5.66 -9.04 26.31
N ASN A 153 -4.45 -9.12 25.78
CA ASN A 153 -3.42 -8.08 25.82
C ASN A 153 -2.96 -7.73 24.40
N PRO A 154 -3.86 -7.25 23.53
CA PRO A 154 -3.50 -6.99 22.14
C PRO A 154 -2.46 -5.88 22.08
N SER A 155 -1.55 -5.97 21.10
CA SER A 155 -0.61 -4.89 20.81
C SER A 155 -1.34 -3.56 20.69
N VAL A 156 -0.89 -2.56 21.45
CA VAL A 156 -1.60 -1.28 21.63
C VAL A 156 -1.27 -0.30 20.51
N SER A 157 -0.20 -0.55 19.74
CA SER A 157 0.25 0.35 18.67
C SER A 157 0.99 -0.38 17.56
N VAL A 158 0.23 -1.06 16.69
CA VAL A 158 0.74 -1.57 15.40
C VAL A 158 1.45 -0.47 14.56
N ARG A 159 1.12 0.80 14.82
CA ARG A 159 1.73 2.01 14.20
C ARG A 159 3.22 2.20 14.48
N GLU A 160 3.69 1.95 15.69
CA GLU A 160 5.09 2.24 16.05
C GLU A 160 6.06 1.20 15.46
N ASP A 161 5.51 0.07 15.02
CA ASP A 161 6.23 -1.10 14.54
C ASP A 161 6.06 -1.32 13.03
N THR A 162 5.84 -0.25 12.25
CA THR A 162 5.77 -0.37 10.78
C THR A 162 7.08 -0.98 10.29
N VAL A 163 6.99 -2.21 9.78
CA VAL A 163 8.15 -3.02 9.36
C VAL A 163 8.71 -2.51 8.04
N TYR A 164 7.82 -2.01 7.18
CA TYR A 164 8.18 -1.51 5.86
C TYR A 164 7.21 -0.41 5.41
N HIS A 165 7.75 0.60 4.72
CA HIS A 165 6.99 1.68 4.13
C HIS A 165 7.55 2.00 2.75
N GLU A 166 6.68 2.01 1.74
CA GLU A 166 7.01 2.43 0.38
C GLU A 166 6.08 3.56 -0.04
N GLN A 167 6.65 4.60 -0.64
CA GLN A 167 5.88 5.65 -1.27
C GLN A 167 6.58 6.13 -2.54
N TRP A 168 5.82 6.34 -3.60
CA TRP A 168 6.34 6.94 -4.82
C TRP A 168 5.22 7.60 -5.62
N VAL A 169 5.63 8.57 -6.45
CA VAL A 169 4.78 9.21 -7.44
C VAL A 169 5.32 8.81 -8.81
N LYS A 170 4.46 8.32 -9.71
CA LYS A 170 4.87 7.89 -11.05
C LYS A 170 3.88 8.34 -12.13
N PRO A 171 4.36 8.63 -13.34
CA PRO A 171 3.48 8.91 -14.46
C PRO A 171 2.76 7.64 -14.93
N ILE A 172 1.57 7.79 -15.49
CA ILE A 172 0.83 6.68 -16.09
C ILE A 172 0.47 7.00 -17.54
N TYR A 173 1.00 6.18 -18.45
CA TYR A 173 0.81 6.34 -19.89
C TYR A 173 -0.24 5.40 -20.49
N SER A 174 -0.45 4.22 -19.92
CA SER A 174 -1.47 3.26 -20.38
C SER A 174 -1.93 2.36 -19.23
N MET A 175 -3.02 1.62 -19.44
CA MET A 175 -3.47 0.62 -18.47
C MET A 175 -2.44 -0.50 -18.28
N ASP A 176 -1.78 -0.94 -19.36
CA ASP A 176 -0.73 -1.97 -19.29
C ASP A 176 0.52 -1.47 -18.54
N HIS A 177 0.89 -0.20 -18.72
CA HIS A 177 1.95 0.44 -17.94
C HIS A 177 1.60 0.45 -16.45
N LEU A 178 0.35 0.80 -16.12
CA LEU A 178 -0.15 0.78 -14.75
C LEU A 178 -0.15 -0.63 -14.15
N TYR A 179 -0.64 -1.63 -14.89
CA TYR A 179 -0.59 -3.04 -14.46
C TYR A 179 0.83 -3.48 -14.17
N THR A 180 1.77 -3.15 -15.06
CA THR A 180 3.18 -3.48 -14.88
C THR A 180 3.78 -2.78 -13.66
N ALA A 181 3.39 -1.53 -13.39
CA ALA A 181 3.87 -0.77 -12.22
C ALA A 181 3.29 -1.27 -10.89
N LEU A 182 2.14 -1.94 -10.89
CA LEU A 182 1.45 -2.48 -9.71
C LEU A 182 1.57 -4.01 -9.59
N GLY A 183 2.61 -4.62 -10.19
CA GLY A 183 2.83 -6.07 -10.04
C GLY A 183 1.71 -6.94 -10.59
N GLY A 184 1.07 -6.49 -11.67
CA GLY A 184 0.03 -7.22 -12.36
C GLY A 184 -1.36 -7.07 -11.79
N ASN A 185 -1.57 -6.38 -10.66
CA ASN A 185 -2.88 -6.30 -10.00
C ASN A 185 -3.45 -4.88 -9.95
N ALA A 186 -4.06 -4.43 -11.06
CA ALA A 186 -4.90 -3.22 -11.05
C ALA A 186 -6.41 -3.51 -11.00
N HIS A 187 -6.84 -4.69 -10.54
CA HIS A 187 -8.23 -4.89 -10.10
C HIS A 187 -8.56 -4.10 -8.83
N ILE A 188 -7.55 -3.55 -8.13
CA ILE A 188 -7.76 -2.48 -7.12
C ILE A 188 -8.47 -1.25 -7.70
N LEU A 189 -8.42 -1.12 -9.03
CA LEU A 189 -9.26 -0.23 -9.80
C LEU A 189 -10.54 -1.01 -10.06
N ASN A 190 -11.54 -0.76 -9.22
CA ASN A 190 -12.92 -1.02 -9.62
C ASN A 190 -13.07 -0.54 -11.09
N ALA A 191 -13.74 -1.29 -11.95
CA ALA A 191 -13.92 -0.93 -13.36
C ALA A 191 -14.46 0.51 -13.52
N GLU A 192 -15.19 1.00 -12.52
CA GLU A 192 -15.62 2.39 -12.38
C GLU A 192 -14.44 3.38 -12.22
N VAL A 193 -13.51 3.12 -11.30
CA VAL A 193 -12.27 3.92 -11.09
C VAL A 193 -11.38 3.92 -12.33
N ALA A 194 -11.18 2.74 -12.94
CA ALA A 194 -10.41 2.63 -14.17
C ALA A 194 -11.08 3.39 -15.34
N GLY A 195 -12.41 3.47 -15.36
CA GLY A 195 -13.15 4.23 -16.37
C GLY A 195 -13.05 5.75 -16.23
N GLU A 196 -12.68 6.25 -15.05
CA GLU A 196 -12.64 7.68 -14.75
C GLU A 196 -11.33 8.38 -15.11
N ILE A 197 -10.22 7.63 -15.20
CA ILE A 197 -8.93 8.17 -15.63
C ILE A 197 -8.77 7.97 -17.12
N ALA A 198 -8.45 9.06 -17.82
CA ALA A 198 -8.26 9.06 -19.25
C ALA A 198 -6.84 8.61 -19.65
N TYR A 199 -6.48 7.36 -19.32
CA TYR A 199 -5.17 6.78 -19.62
C TYR A 199 -4.81 6.91 -21.12
N GLY A 200 -3.55 7.25 -21.41
CA GLY A 200 -3.02 7.31 -22.78
C GLY A 200 -3.59 8.42 -23.66
N LYS A 201 -4.39 9.35 -23.12
CA LYS A 201 -4.84 10.50 -23.90
C LYS A 201 -3.72 11.48 -24.18
N LYS A 202 -3.62 11.87 -25.45
CA LYS A 202 -2.65 12.85 -25.97
C LYS A 202 -3.24 14.27 -25.96
N ASP A 203 -3.83 14.67 -24.84
CA ASP A 203 -4.54 15.95 -24.67
C ASP A 203 -3.74 17.00 -23.89
N GLY A 204 -2.45 16.75 -23.66
CA GLY A 204 -1.54 17.68 -22.98
C GLY A 204 -1.68 17.71 -21.47
N LYS A 205 -2.56 16.90 -20.87
CA LYS A 205 -2.70 16.77 -19.42
C LYS A 205 -1.68 15.78 -18.86
N SER A 206 -1.15 16.09 -17.68
CA SER A 206 -0.32 15.17 -16.91
C SER A 206 -1.22 14.18 -16.15
N ARG A 207 -0.78 12.93 -16.09
CA ARG A 207 -1.49 11.84 -15.42
C ARG A 207 -0.48 10.96 -14.71
N GLY A 208 -0.81 10.58 -13.49
CA GLY A 208 0.04 9.73 -12.69
C GLY A 208 -0.69 9.11 -11.53
N MET A 209 0.07 8.48 -10.67
CA MET A 209 -0.41 7.95 -9.40
C MET A 209 0.58 8.25 -8.27
N VAL A 210 0.03 8.37 -7.08
CA VAL A 210 0.73 8.20 -5.82
C VAL A 210 0.44 6.79 -5.33
N TYR A 211 1.49 6.05 -5.01
CA TYR A 211 1.42 4.76 -4.33
C TYR A 211 1.98 4.92 -2.93
N MET A 212 1.28 4.37 -1.94
CA MET A 212 1.72 4.31 -0.56
C MET A 212 1.40 2.92 -0.01
N GLU A 213 2.39 2.27 0.57
CA GLU A 213 2.26 0.98 1.26
C GLU A 213 2.89 1.09 2.65
N ALA A 214 2.22 0.53 3.65
CA ALA A 214 2.76 0.36 4.99
C ALA A 214 2.47 -1.07 5.46
N ILE A 215 3.51 -1.90 5.59
CA ILE A 215 3.41 -3.24 6.15
C ILE A 215 3.58 -3.13 7.67
N PHE A 216 2.57 -3.62 8.38
CA PHE A 216 2.54 -3.61 9.84
C PHE A 216 3.10 -4.89 10.43
N TYR A 217 2.74 -6.04 9.86
CA TYR A 217 3.24 -7.35 10.25
C TYR A 217 2.98 -8.35 9.13
N SER A 218 3.50 -9.56 9.27
CA SER A 218 3.26 -10.64 8.33
C SER A 218 2.88 -11.92 9.04
N TYR A 219 2.30 -12.84 8.26
CA TYR A 219 2.21 -14.25 8.59
C TYR A 219 3.09 -15.03 7.63
N ASP A 220 4.08 -15.72 8.18
CA ASP A 220 5.07 -16.49 7.43
C ASP A 220 4.82 -17.98 7.64
N LEU A 221 4.82 -18.76 6.56
CA LEU A 221 4.73 -20.21 6.60
C LEU A 221 6.13 -20.80 6.71
N GLU A 222 6.34 -21.62 7.74
CA GLU A 222 7.55 -22.38 7.95
C GLU A 222 7.27 -23.86 7.62
N ILE A 223 7.99 -24.38 6.61
CA ILE A 223 8.03 -25.82 6.33
C ILE A 223 9.14 -26.42 7.20
N PRO A 224 8.84 -27.39 8.09
CA PRO A 224 9.85 -28.03 8.91
C PRO A 224 10.97 -28.65 8.06
N ALA A 225 12.21 -28.54 8.53
CA ALA A 225 13.37 -29.07 7.81
C ALA A 225 13.22 -30.58 7.52
N GLY A 226 13.33 -30.96 6.25
CA GLY A 226 13.16 -32.33 5.80
C GLY A 226 11.70 -32.78 5.62
N SER A 227 10.74 -31.88 5.76
CA SER A 227 9.33 -32.07 5.40
C SER A 227 9.01 -31.41 4.05
N SER A 228 7.85 -31.73 3.51
CA SER A 228 7.23 -31.08 2.36
C SER A 228 5.91 -30.44 2.77
N LEU A 229 5.39 -29.49 1.98
CA LEU A 229 4.05 -28.94 2.21
C LEU A 229 2.94 -30.00 2.01
N ILE A 230 3.17 -30.96 1.11
CA ILE A 230 2.21 -31.99 0.72
C ILE A 230 2.63 -33.36 1.28
N GLU A 231 1.68 -34.09 1.86
CA GLU A 231 1.81 -35.45 2.41
C GLU A 231 1.62 -36.48 1.28
N GLU A 232 2.67 -36.76 0.49
CA GLU A 232 2.69 -37.70 -0.67
C GLU A 232 1.68 -37.37 -1.81
N SER A 233 2.15 -37.20 -3.06
CA SER A 233 1.27 -36.90 -4.20
C SER A 233 0.40 -38.10 -4.56
N ALA A 234 -0.92 -37.91 -4.62
CA ALA A 234 -1.84 -38.92 -5.15
C ALA A 234 -2.16 -38.72 -6.65
N ASP A 235 -1.79 -37.58 -7.22
CA ASP A 235 -2.18 -37.22 -8.59
C ASP A 235 -1.19 -36.22 -9.22
N ASP A 236 -0.07 -36.72 -9.76
CA ASP A 236 0.95 -35.89 -10.45
C ASP A 236 0.35 -35.08 -11.64
N GLY A 237 -0.83 -35.47 -12.13
CA GLY A 237 -1.55 -34.80 -13.21
C GLY A 237 -2.05 -33.39 -12.85
N ALA A 238 -2.27 -33.08 -11.57
CA ALA A 238 -2.76 -31.76 -11.16
C ALA A 238 -1.72 -30.64 -11.31
N PHE A 239 -0.46 -30.99 -11.57
CA PHE A 239 0.62 -30.04 -11.89
C PHE A 239 0.98 -30.01 -13.38
N GLU A 240 0.29 -30.76 -14.25
CA GLU A 240 0.62 -30.80 -15.69
C GLU A 240 0.22 -29.52 -16.43
N GLU A 241 -0.74 -28.75 -15.93
CA GLU A 241 -1.28 -27.55 -16.59
C GLU A 241 -0.69 -26.20 -16.09
N GLY A 242 0.34 -26.21 -15.23
CA GLY A 242 0.97 -24.97 -14.77
C GLY A 242 2.08 -25.19 -13.73
N THR A 243 2.77 -24.10 -13.38
CA THR A 243 3.86 -24.13 -12.40
C THR A 243 3.29 -24.00 -10.99
N PRO A 244 3.32 -25.05 -10.15
CA PRO A 244 2.73 -24.99 -8.82
C PRO A 244 3.58 -24.17 -7.85
N VAL A 245 2.90 -23.29 -7.14
CA VAL A 245 3.46 -22.45 -6.10
C VAL A 245 2.52 -22.40 -4.90
N TYR A 246 3.05 -22.04 -3.74
CA TYR A 246 2.24 -21.84 -2.54
C TYR A 246 2.47 -20.46 -1.94
N VAL A 247 1.46 -19.95 -1.23
CA VAL A 247 1.56 -18.70 -0.46
C VAL A 247 2.47 -18.91 0.74
N SER A 248 3.69 -18.39 0.68
CA SER A 248 4.67 -18.54 1.76
C SER A 248 4.58 -17.44 2.81
N LYS A 249 4.08 -16.27 2.43
CA LYS A 249 3.99 -15.09 3.30
C LYS A 249 2.78 -14.27 2.94
N ILE A 250 2.11 -13.73 3.95
CA ILE A 250 1.05 -12.74 3.81
C ILE A 250 1.45 -11.49 4.60
N ASN A 251 1.47 -10.34 3.93
CA ASN A 251 1.76 -9.05 4.56
C ASN A 251 0.45 -8.34 4.90
N MET A 252 0.35 -7.94 6.17
CA MET A 252 -0.76 -7.23 6.75
C MET A 252 -0.39 -5.77 6.92
N GLY A 253 -1.25 -4.86 6.48
CA GLY A 253 -0.93 -3.45 6.51
C GLY A 253 -1.98 -2.56 5.87
N ARG A 254 -1.52 -1.47 5.29
CA ARG A 254 -2.33 -0.53 4.52
C ARG A 254 -1.67 -0.20 3.21
N MET A 255 -2.53 0.08 2.23
CA MET A 255 -2.07 0.52 0.93
C MET A 255 -3.06 1.51 0.36
N ALA A 256 -2.57 2.58 -0.26
CA ALA A 256 -3.36 3.56 -0.96
C ALA A 256 -2.76 3.82 -2.34
N VAL A 257 -3.64 3.88 -3.33
CA VAL A 257 -3.30 4.29 -4.69
C VAL A 257 -4.17 5.48 -5.04
N VAL A 258 -3.55 6.62 -5.30
CA VAL A 258 -4.24 7.86 -5.66
C VAL A 258 -3.86 8.21 -7.08
N PHE A 259 -4.83 8.16 -8.00
CA PHE A 259 -4.65 8.65 -9.36
C PHE A 259 -4.83 10.14 -9.40
N PHE A 260 -4.08 10.81 -10.27
CA PHE A 260 -4.26 12.22 -10.54
C PHE A 260 -4.29 12.54 -12.03
N GLU A 261 -5.02 13.59 -12.37
CA GLU A 261 -5.01 14.24 -13.69
C GLU A 261 -4.91 15.74 -13.50
N SER A 262 -3.92 16.39 -14.12
CA SER A 262 -3.70 17.83 -14.02
C SER A 262 -3.47 18.48 -15.38
N ALA A 263 -3.77 19.77 -15.47
CA ALA A 263 -3.40 20.60 -16.61
C ALA A 263 -1.95 21.14 -16.50
N SER A 264 -1.34 21.05 -15.31
CA SER A 264 0.04 21.46 -15.06
C SER A 264 1.04 20.40 -15.55
N PRO A 265 2.31 20.77 -15.78
CA PRO A 265 3.39 19.81 -16.06
C PRO A 265 3.48 18.71 -14.99
N TYR A 266 3.79 17.49 -15.40
CA TYR A 266 3.85 16.34 -14.48
C TYR A 266 4.87 16.57 -13.36
N GLU A 267 6.02 17.15 -13.68
CA GLU A 267 7.13 17.37 -12.74
C GLU A 267 6.76 18.35 -11.63
N GLU A 268 5.94 19.36 -11.93
CA GLU A 268 5.43 20.31 -10.92
C GLU A 268 4.44 19.63 -9.98
N VAL A 269 3.55 18.80 -10.53
CA VAL A 269 2.58 18.01 -9.76
C VAL A 269 3.30 16.98 -8.89
N GLU A 270 4.27 16.26 -9.44
CA GLU A 270 5.11 15.30 -8.73
C GLU A 270 5.84 15.96 -7.57
N ALA A 271 6.54 17.07 -7.82
CA ALA A 271 7.26 17.79 -6.78
C ALA A 271 6.32 18.26 -5.65
N ALA A 272 5.15 18.82 -6.00
CA ALA A 272 4.16 19.26 -5.01
C ALA A 272 3.59 18.10 -4.19
N LEU A 273 3.26 16.97 -4.84
CA LEU A 273 2.78 15.76 -4.17
C LEU A 273 3.84 15.15 -3.26
N THR A 274 5.09 15.04 -3.71
CA THR A 274 6.19 14.53 -2.89
C THR A 274 6.42 15.39 -1.66
N THR A 275 6.46 16.73 -1.80
CA THR A 275 6.55 17.65 -0.64
C THR A 275 5.41 17.42 0.35
N LEU A 276 4.17 17.26 -0.13
CA LEU A 276 3.01 17.00 0.73
C LEU A 276 3.12 15.65 1.47
N ILE A 277 3.48 14.59 0.75
CA ILE A 277 3.57 13.23 1.28
C ILE A 277 4.70 13.10 2.30
N ASP A 278 5.83 13.78 2.06
CA ASP A 278 6.96 13.83 3.00
C ASP A 278 6.65 14.68 4.26
N GLY A 279 5.47 15.31 4.30
CA GLY A 279 5.00 16.14 5.42
C GLY A 279 5.76 17.47 5.50
N GLU A 280 6.37 17.90 4.41
CA GLU A 280 7.04 19.19 4.30
C GLU A 280 6.02 20.32 4.11
N GLY A 281 6.46 21.55 4.36
CA GLY A 281 5.60 22.71 4.18
C GLY A 281 5.38 23.00 2.69
N ILE A 282 4.17 22.77 2.19
CA ILE A 282 3.77 23.18 0.83
C ILE A 282 3.67 24.70 0.72
N THR A 283 4.13 25.25 -0.41
CA THR A 283 3.96 26.67 -0.76
C THR A 283 2.54 26.97 -1.20
N GLU A 284 2.15 28.26 -1.24
CA GLU A 284 0.82 28.68 -1.72
C GLU A 284 0.60 28.29 -3.20
N GLU A 285 1.64 28.38 -4.03
CA GLU A 285 1.61 27.98 -5.45
C GLU A 285 1.42 26.46 -5.61
N GLN A 286 2.15 25.66 -4.82
CA GLN A 286 1.96 24.21 -4.82
C GLN A 286 0.57 23.82 -4.33
N LEU A 287 0.05 24.48 -3.29
CA LEU A 287 -1.29 24.24 -2.79
C LEU A 287 -2.34 24.53 -3.88
N GLU A 288 -2.26 25.70 -4.54
CA GLU A 288 -3.17 26.06 -5.63
C GLU A 288 -3.09 25.04 -6.80
N LEU A 289 -1.90 24.57 -7.14
CA LEU A 289 -1.70 23.53 -8.15
C LEU A 289 -2.38 22.22 -7.74
N LEU A 290 -2.19 21.79 -6.50
CA LEU A 290 -2.78 20.55 -5.99
C LEU A 290 -4.30 20.64 -5.89
N GLU A 291 -4.85 21.78 -5.47
CA GLU A 291 -6.31 22.04 -5.42
C GLU A 291 -6.96 22.03 -6.82
N ASN A 292 -6.22 22.43 -7.86
CA ASN A 292 -6.67 22.39 -9.25
C ASN A 292 -6.47 21.03 -9.95
N THR A 293 -5.90 20.05 -9.25
CA THR A 293 -5.64 18.71 -9.78
C THR A 293 -6.81 17.78 -9.45
N LYS A 294 -7.27 17.00 -10.43
CA LYS A 294 -8.28 15.96 -10.21
C LYS A 294 -7.61 14.78 -9.53
N TYR A 295 -8.20 14.26 -8.45
CA TYR A 295 -7.78 13.02 -7.78
C TYR A 295 -8.87 11.95 -7.82
N ILE A 296 -8.42 10.69 -7.80
CA ILE A 296 -9.26 9.52 -7.53
C ILE A 296 -8.51 8.63 -6.56
N VAL A 297 -9.11 8.38 -5.39
CA VAL A 297 -8.45 7.71 -4.28
C VAL A 297 -9.00 6.28 -4.14
N SER A 298 -8.14 5.27 -4.26
CA SER A 298 -8.46 3.87 -3.95
C SER A 298 -7.64 3.41 -2.75
N VAL A 299 -8.29 2.96 -1.68
CA VAL A 299 -7.62 2.56 -0.44
C VAL A 299 -7.91 1.11 -0.10
N SER A 300 -6.84 0.33 0.05
CA SER A 300 -6.85 -0.97 0.70
C SER A 300 -6.87 -0.80 2.21
N ARG A 301 -8.01 -1.10 2.84
CA ARG A 301 -8.16 -1.05 4.30
C ARG A 301 -8.78 -2.35 4.80
N GLY A 302 -8.19 -2.90 5.85
CA GLY A 302 -8.78 -4.03 6.57
C GLY A 302 -9.66 -3.48 7.66
N TRP A 303 -10.97 -3.56 7.49
CA TRP A 303 -11.91 -3.31 8.59
C TRP A 303 -11.91 -4.50 9.57
N ASN A 304 -11.68 -5.72 9.07
CA ASN A 304 -11.75 -6.98 9.81
C ASN A 304 -10.60 -7.98 9.48
N GLY A 305 -9.40 -7.52 9.11
CA GLY A 305 -8.26 -8.38 8.74
C GLY A 305 -8.38 -9.05 7.36
N LEU A 306 -9.59 -9.42 6.96
CA LEU A 306 -9.90 -10.15 5.72
C LEU A 306 -10.70 -9.33 4.69
N GLU A 307 -11.03 -8.07 5.00
CA GLU A 307 -11.71 -7.17 4.05
C GLU A 307 -10.68 -6.44 3.16
N ILE A 308 -10.91 -6.53 1.84
CA ILE A 308 -10.09 -6.08 0.70
C ILE A 308 -10.59 -4.69 0.23
N PRO A 309 -9.81 -3.84 -0.51
CA PRO A 309 -10.02 -2.40 -0.64
C PRO A 309 -11.44 -1.88 -0.78
N VAL A 310 -11.66 -0.73 -0.13
CA VAL A 310 -12.77 0.17 -0.41
C VAL A 310 -12.24 1.24 -1.36
N SER A 311 -12.56 1.11 -2.65
CA SER A 311 -12.45 2.25 -3.56
C SER A 311 -13.49 3.27 -3.14
N ILE A 312 -13.05 4.45 -2.72
CA ILE A 312 -13.94 5.54 -2.38
C ILE A 312 -14.01 6.41 -3.62
N GLU A 313 -15.12 6.32 -4.34
CA GLU A 313 -15.45 7.24 -5.42
C GLU A 313 -15.64 8.63 -4.81
N GLY A 314 -14.56 9.42 -4.81
CA GLY A 314 -14.52 10.78 -4.33
C GLY A 314 -14.18 11.68 -5.49
N THR A 315 -15.20 12.15 -6.20
CA THR A 315 -15.08 13.14 -7.26
C THR A 315 -14.27 14.37 -6.79
N ASN A 316 -13.09 14.57 -7.37
CA ASN A 316 -12.43 15.86 -7.60
C ASN A 316 -12.13 16.75 -6.37
N ASP A 317 -11.54 16.26 -5.29
CA ASP A 317 -11.13 17.18 -4.21
C ASP A 317 -9.84 16.75 -3.50
N PHE A 318 -8.87 17.68 -3.52
CA PHE A 318 -7.63 17.63 -2.75
C PHE A 318 -7.86 17.33 -1.26
N GLY A 319 -8.99 17.78 -0.69
CA GLY A 319 -9.35 17.49 0.70
C GLY A 319 -9.62 16.00 0.99
N HIS A 320 -9.83 15.14 -0.03
CA HIS A 320 -9.84 13.68 0.17
C HIS A 320 -8.42 13.12 0.33
N LEU A 321 -7.46 13.61 -0.44
CA LEU A 321 -6.05 13.26 -0.32
C LEU A 321 -5.51 13.69 1.05
N GLU A 322 -5.74 14.95 1.46
CA GLU A 322 -5.32 15.43 2.77
C GLU A 322 -5.92 14.60 3.91
N ARG A 323 -7.23 14.36 3.89
CA ARG A 323 -7.88 13.53 4.92
C ARG A 323 -7.33 12.12 4.96
N MET A 324 -6.97 11.53 3.82
CA MET A 324 -6.36 10.21 3.78
C MET A 324 -4.95 10.22 4.38
N LEU A 325 -4.13 11.22 4.05
CA LEU A 325 -2.78 11.37 4.60
C LEU A 325 -2.80 11.69 6.11
N GLU A 326 -3.81 12.45 6.57
CA GLU A 326 -4.01 12.80 7.97
C GLU A 326 -4.78 11.73 8.77
N ALA A 327 -5.35 10.71 8.11
CA ALA A 327 -6.20 9.75 8.77
C ALA A 327 -5.43 8.94 9.82
N GLU A 328 -6.00 8.87 11.02
CA GLU A 328 -5.45 8.10 12.14
C GLU A 328 -6.50 7.12 12.72
N GLY A 329 -6.05 6.11 13.45
CA GLY A 329 -6.89 5.26 14.32
C GLY A 329 -8.08 4.56 13.64
N GLU A 330 -9.28 4.67 14.20
CA GLU A 330 -10.49 3.99 13.70
C GLU A 330 -11.31 4.85 12.70
N ASP A 331 -10.69 5.82 12.00
CA ASP A 331 -11.43 6.61 11.02
C ASP A 331 -12.18 5.69 10.02
N GLN A 332 -13.48 5.95 9.90
CA GLN A 332 -14.42 5.05 9.24
C GLN A 332 -14.28 5.02 7.73
N VAL A 333 -13.41 5.85 7.14
CA VAL A 333 -13.24 6.00 5.69
C VAL A 333 -11.78 5.76 5.28
N TYR A 334 -10.83 6.49 5.86
CA TYR A 334 -9.40 6.42 5.57
C TYR A 334 -8.56 5.94 6.75
N GLY A 335 -9.20 5.72 7.88
CA GLY A 335 -8.55 5.32 9.11
C GLY A 335 -7.80 4.03 9.02
N GLU A 336 -7.06 3.85 10.10
CA GLU A 336 -6.01 2.90 10.16
C GLU A 336 -6.51 1.45 10.21
N GLY A 337 -7.65 1.22 10.85
CA GLY A 337 -8.03 -0.13 11.26
C GLY A 337 -6.98 -0.67 12.24
N LYS A 338 -7.41 -1.32 13.33
CA LYS A 338 -6.47 -1.65 14.40
C LYS A 338 -5.30 -2.54 13.95
N TYR A 339 -5.52 -3.39 12.93
CA TYR A 339 -4.56 -4.41 12.50
C TYR A 339 -4.33 -4.51 10.98
N GLY A 340 -4.79 -3.53 10.18
CA GLY A 340 -4.62 -3.54 8.71
C GLY A 340 -5.42 -4.63 7.96
N ALA A 341 -5.18 -4.71 6.65
CA ALA A 341 -5.67 -5.74 5.70
C ALA A 341 -4.52 -6.52 5.10
N ILE A 342 -4.82 -7.64 4.46
CA ILE A 342 -3.87 -8.25 3.52
C ILE A 342 -3.59 -7.27 2.37
N ILE A 343 -2.33 -6.87 2.21
CA ILE A 343 -1.90 -5.90 1.18
C ILE A 343 -0.96 -6.52 0.15
N SER A 344 -0.20 -7.54 0.52
CA SER A 344 0.65 -8.28 -0.41
C SER A 344 0.90 -9.71 0.08
N TYR A 345 1.39 -10.57 -0.81
CA TYR A 345 1.75 -11.94 -0.51
C TYR A 345 2.97 -12.37 -1.31
N GLU A 346 3.70 -13.37 -0.80
CA GLU A 346 4.83 -13.98 -1.49
C GLU A 346 4.51 -15.43 -1.84
N LEU A 347 5.07 -15.89 -2.95
CA LEU A 347 4.89 -17.24 -3.45
C LEU A 347 6.22 -17.98 -3.48
N ARG A 348 6.20 -19.28 -3.21
CA ARG A 348 7.37 -20.15 -3.37
C ARG A 348 7.04 -21.36 -4.22
N HIS A 349 8.04 -21.78 -5.00
CA HIS A 349 7.98 -23.02 -5.75
C HIS A 349 7.91 -24.21 -4.79
N ILE A 350 7.00 -25.14 -5.06
CA ILE A 350 6.74 -26.26 -4.15
C ILE A 350 7.91 -27.25 -4.05
N ASP A 351 8.65 -27.42 -5.15
CA ASP A 351 9.73 -28.38 -5.32
C ASP A 351 11.08 -27.84 -4.81
N THR A 352 11.36 -26.56 -5.04
CA THR A 352 12.63 -25.93 -4.65
C THR A 352 12.55 -25.11 -3.38
N ASN A 353 11.35 -24.73 -2.93
CA ASN A 353 11.12 -23.74 -1.88
C ASN A 353 11.77 -22.36 -2.19
N GLU A 354 12.16 -22.12 -3.44
CA GLU A 354 12.68 -20.83 -3.89
C GLU A 354 11.53 -19.83 -4.08
N LEU A 355 11.83 -18.56 -3.85
CA LEU A 355 10.88 -17.46 -4.06
C LEU A 355 10.50 -17.41 -5.53
N ALA A 356 9.20 -17.43 -5.82
CA ALA A 356 8.71 -17.33 -7.18
C ALA A 356 8.77 -15.87 -7.65
N GLU A 357 9.16 -15.69 -8.91
CA GLU A 357 9.26 -14.39 -9.56
C GLU A 357 8.33 -14.36 -10.78
N VAL A 358 7.57 -13.28 -10.93
CA VAL A 358 6.77 -13.03 -12.14
C VAL A 358 7.22 -11.73 -12.77
N THR A 359 7.53 -11.77 -14.06
CA THR A 359 7.87 -10.59 -14.87
C THR A 359 6.66 -10.12 -15.65
N PHE A 360 6.25 -8.87 -15.42
CA PHE A 360 5.25 -8.18 -16.22
C PHE A 360 5.93 -7.33 -17.26
N MET A 361 5.35 -7.23 -18.45
CA MET A 361 5.86 -6.42 -19.54
C MET A 361 4.73 -5.60 -20.16
N ALA A 362 5.01 -4.33 -20.45
CA ALA A 362 4.09 -3.44 -21.16
C ALA A 362 4.80 -2.67 -22.26
N GLU A 363 4.08 -2.45 -23.35
CA GLU A 363 4.42 -1.49 -24.38
C GLU A 363 3.50 -0.27 -24.26
N TYR A 364 4.06 0.93 -24.26
CA TYR A 364 3.30 2.18 -24.13
C TYR A 364 4.02 3.33 -24.82
N GLU A 365 3.31 4.43 -25.05
CA GLU A 365 3.88 5.63 -25.66
C GLU A 365 4.13 6.70 -24.59
N VAL A 366 5.29 7.34 -24.63
CA VAL A 366 5.63 8.47 -23.76
C VAL A 366 5.74 9.76 -24.58
N PRO A 367 5.35 10.92 -24.01
CA PRO A 367 5.55 12.21 -24.66
C PRO A 367 7.04 12.59 -24.62
N LYS A 368 7.55 13.08 -25.76
CA LYS A 368 8.91 13.59 -25.93
C LYS A 368 8.84 14.95 -26.60
N VAL A 369 9.37 15.97 -25.94
CA VAL A 369 9.50 17.30 -26.51
C VAL A 369 10.71 17.30 -27.46
N VAL A 370 10.48 17.64 -28.73
CA VAL A 370 11.55 17.82 -29.72
C VAL A 370 11.66 19.31 -30.08
N GLU A 371 12.89 19.76 -30.27
CA GLU A 371 13.24 21.14 -30.65
C GLU A 371 13.41 21.33 -32.15
#